data_AF-A0A7C3QM57-F1
#
_entry.id   AF-A0A7C3QM57-F1
#
_cell.length_a   1.000
_cell.length_b   1.000
_cell.length_c   1.000
_cell.angle_alpha   90.00
_cell.angle_beta   90.00
_cell.angle_gamma   90.00
#
_symmetry.space_group_name_H-M   'P 1'
#
loop_
_entity.id
_entity.type
_entity.pdbx_description
1 polymer ?
#
loop_
_entity_poly.entity_id
_entity_poly.type
_entity_poly.pdbx_seq_one_letter_code
_entity_poly.pdbx_strand_id
1 'polypeptide(L)'
;GALNNDMIGWANDHRLDNTIRYSNAGIRDVQHAAAMQFSNLITYDALYYKGTDAAAYYEAWGDIVGGIGSYPVLGNPHYHQTHDLLDTINHQLVTEVARTTAATLMLLASSPSRLADLKVESYSAGTATVSWKASPEKGVTGYIVAWGPAEKPEAQQTRVAKPTATLTRVAPGSVVSVKAVNAKGLEGWDWARVVVK
;
A
#
# COMPACT_ATOMS: atom_id res chain seq x y z
N GLY A 1 8.21 -0.57 -0.86
CA GLY A 1 7.28 0.15 -1.74
C GLY A 1 8.01 1.30 -2.40
N ALA A 2 7.39 1.89 -3.41
CA ALA A 2 7.87 3.08 -4.12
C ALA A 2 6.77 4.15 -4.13
N LEU A 3 7.16 5.41 -3.98
CA LEU A 3 6.25 6.55 -4.07
C LEU A 3 6.63 7.39 -5.29
N ASN A 4 5.67 7.64 -6.18
CA ASN A 4 5.82 8.51 -7.34
C ASN A 4 4.86 9.71 -7.25
N ASN A 5 5.38 10.82 -6.74
CA ASN A 5 4.64 12.08 -6.67
C ASN A 5 4.86 12.89 -7.94
N ASP A 6 3.78 13.23 -8.65
CA ASP A 6 3.85 13.93 -9.93
C ASP A 6 2.60 14.80 -10.10
N MET A 7 2.76 16.05 -10.56
CA MET A 7 1.68 17.03 -10.66
C MET A 7 0.99 17.34 -9.30
N ILE A 8 1.78 17.64 -8.27
CA ILE A 8 1.29 17.82 -6.89
C ILE A 8 0.85 19.24 -6.53
N GLY A 9 1.15 20.22 -7.38
CA GLY A 9 1.07 21.63 -7.01
C GLY A 9 -0.13 22.39 -7.54
N TRP A 10 -0.85 21.86 -8.53
CA TRP A 10 -2.02 22.54 -9.09
C TRP A 10 -3.26 22.27 -8.24
N ALA A 11 -4.01 23.33 -7.94
CA ALA A 11 -5.30 23.26 -7.26
C ALA A 11 -6.38 23.93 -8.13
N ASN A 12 -7.51 23.25 -8.32
CA ASN A 12 -8.63 23.79 -9.10
C ASN A 12 -9.36 24.93 -8.36
N ASP A 13 -9.38 24.84 -7.04
CA ASP A 13 -10.05 25.78 -6.16
C ASP A 13 -9.26 25.92 -4.83
N HIS A 14 -9.91 26.38 -3.77
CA HIS A 14 -9.29 26.60 -2.46
C HIS A 14 -9.04 25.31 -1.67
N ARG A 15 -9.60 24.18 -2.09
CA ARG A 15 -9.41 22.88 -1.44
C ARG A 15 -7.98 22.41 -1.68
N LEU A 16 -7.37 21.92 -0.61
CA LEU A 16 -6.06 21.27 -0.67
C LEU A 16 -6.29 19.79 -0.96
N ASP A 17 -6.75 19.48 -2.17
CA ASP A 17 -7.08 18.12 -2.58
C ASP A 17 -6.12 17.58 -3.65
N ASN A 18 -5.90 16.27 -3.62
CA ASN A 18 -5.08 15.58 -4.61
C ASN A 18 -5.44 14.09 -4.70
N THR A 19 -4.95 13.39 -5.73
CA THR A 19 -5.27 11.97 -5.93
C THR A 19 -4.12 11.10 -5.46
N ILE A 20 -4.42 10.07 -4.68
CA ILE A 20 -3.54 8.93 -4.47
C ILE A 20 -3.66 8.02 -5.70
N ARG A 21 -2.58 7.98 -6.48
CA ARG A 21 -2.41 7.15 -7.66
C ARG A 21 -1.65 5.90 -7.22
N TYR A 22 -2.30 4.76 -7.27
CA TYR A 22 -1.75 3.54 -6.70
C TYR A 22 -1.87 2.35 -7.63
N SER A 23 -0.93 1.42 -7.49
CA SER A 23 -1.16 0.01 -7.78
C SER A 23 -1.53 -0.72 -6.48
N ASN A 24 -0.87 -0.37 -5.38
CA ASN A 24 -0.91 -1.12 -4.12
C ASN A 24 -1.87 -0.49 -3.12
N ALA A 25 -2.91 -1.25 -2.74
CA ALA A 25 -3.92 -0.77 -1.81
C ALA A 25 -3.36 -0.49 -0.40
N GLY A 26 -2.36 -1.24 0.06
CA GLY A 26 -1.72 -0.99 1.36
C GLY A 26 -1.00 0.35 1.40
N ILE A 27 -0.22 0.69 0.37
CA ILE A 27 0.43 2.02 0.27
C ILE A 27 -0.61 3.13 0.19
N ARG A 28 -1.69 2.92 -0.57
CA ARG A 28 -2.81 3.88 -0.63
C ARG A 28 -3.42 4.13 0.74
N ASP A 29 -3.68 3.07 1.50
CA ASP A 29 -4.26 3.18 2.85
C ASP A 29 -3.31 3.92 3.80
N VAL A 30 -2.00 3.67 3.69
CA VAL A 30 -0.98 4.44 4.43
C VAL A 30 -1.01 5.91 4.05
N GLN A 31 -1.12 6.25 2.76
CA GLN A 31 -1.17 7.64 2.31
C GLN A 31 -2.44 8.36 2.77
N HIS A 32 -3.59 7.68 2.78
CA HIS A 32 -4.82 8.21 3.41
C HIS A 32 -4.62 8.47 4.90
N ALA A 33 -4.11 7.49 5.64
CA ALA A 33 -3.87 7.66 7.07
C ALA A 33 -2.87 8.79 7.35
N ALA A 34 -1.80 8.90 6.54
CA ALA A 34 -0.83 9.97 6.63
C ALA A 34 -1.46 11.34 6.37
N ALA A 35 -2.31 11.45 5.34
CA ALA A 35 -3.02 12.68 5.01
C ALA A 35 -3.94 13.10 6.16
N MET A 36 -4.75 12.17 6.68
CA MET A 36 -5.71 12.40 7.76
C MET A 36 -5.06 12.81 9.09
N GLN A 37 -3.86 12.31 9.40
CA GLN A 37 -3.24 12.49 10.72
C GLN A 37 -2.21 13.63 10.75
N PHE A 38 -1.57 13.94 9.62
CA PHE A 38 -0.39 14.82 9.60
C PHE A 38 -0.48 15.97 8.59
N SER A 39 -1.61 16.15 7.92
CA SER A 39 -1.81 17.21 6.92
C SER A 39 -3.25 17.69 6.86
N ASN A 40 -3.51 18.70 6.04
CA ASN A 40 -4.85 19.12 5.63
C ASN A 40 -5.22 18.60 4.23
N LEU A 41 -4.46 17.64 3.69
CA LEU A 41 -4.66 17.10 2.34
C LEU A 41 -5.93 16.25 2.30
N ILE A 42 -6.82 16.56 1.35
CA ILE A 42 -7.95 15.71 0.99
C ILE A 42 -7.51 14.79 -0.13
N THR A 43 -7.72 13.49 0.02
CA THR A 43 -7.20 12.47 -0.90
C THR A 43 -8.32 11.72 -1.61
N TYR A 44 -8.17 11.57 -2.93
CA TYR A 44 -9.02 10.71 -3.78
C TYR A 44 -8.28 9.44 -4.21
N ASP A 45 -9.02 8.42 -4.59
CA ASP A 45 -8.46 7.16 -5.08
C ASP A 45 -8.44 7.09 -6.60
N ALA A 46 -7.29 6.72 -7.16
CA ALA A 46 -7.20 6.24 -8.53
C ALA A 46 -6.28 5.01 -8.61
N LEU A 47 -6.84 3.87 -9.03
CA LEU A 47 -6.04 2.72 -9.47
C LEU A 47 -5.39 3.07 -10.82
N TYR A 48 -4.29 3.81 -10.74
CA TYR A 48 -3.61 4.41 -11.88
C TYR A 48 -2.12 4.52 -11.55
N TYR A 49 -1.29 3.86 -12.36
CA TYR A 49 0.17 3.87 -12.23
C TYR A 49 0.87 4.03 -13.58
N LYS A 50 0.11 4.20 -14.67
CA LYS A 50 0.63 4.38 -16.03
C LYS A 50 0.91 5.86 -16.30
N GLY A 51 1.64 6.16 -17.39
CA GLY A 51 1.87 7.54 -17.84
C GLY A 51 2.81 8.37 -16.96
N THR A 52 3.52 7.73 -16.01
CA THR A 52 4.55 8.32 -15.14
C THR A 52 5.63 7.27 -14.84
N ASP A 53 6.69 7.65 -14.11
CA ASP A 53 7.75 6.73 -13.69
C ASP A 53 7.24 5.57 -12.80
N ALA A 54 6.04 5.70 -12.21
CA ALA A 54 5.37 4.60 -11.50
C ALA A 54 5.26 3.33 -12.36
N ALA A 55 5.10 3.46 -13.68
CA ALA A 55 4.96 2.33 -14.59
C ALA A 55 6.21 1.46 -14.61
N ALA A 56 7.39 2.07 -14.66
CA ALA A 56 8.66 1.34 -14.68
C ALA A 56 8.87 0.52 -13.39
N TYR A 57 8.50 1.08 -12.23
CA TYR A 57 8.54 0.33 -10.96
C TYR A 57 7.56 -0.83 -10.95
N TYR A 58 6.35 -0.61 -11.46
CA TYR A 58 5.34 -1.66 -11.51
C TYR A 58 5.76 -2.81 -12.45
N GLU A 59 6.33 -2.50 -13.62
CA GLU A 59 6.79 -3.53 -14.56
C GLU A 59 7.92 -4.38 -13.98
N ALA A 60 8.84 -3.77 -13.23
CA ALA A 60 9.99 -4.47 -12.67
C ALA A 60 9.68 -5.22 -11.35
N TRP A 61 8.81 -4.69 -10.49
CA TRP A 61 8.59 -5.20 -9.13
C TRP A 61 7.12 -5.47 -8.78
N GLY A 62 6.20 -5.23 -9.72
CA GLY A 62 4.79 -5.47 -9.57
C GLY A 62 4.12 -4.46 -8.64
N ASP A 63 3.16 -4.97 -7.88
CA ASP A 63 2.24 -4.16 -7.10
C ASP A 63 2.87 -3.57 -5.81
N ILE A 64 3.73 -2.57 -5.99
CA ILE A 64 4.52 -1.94 -4.92
C ILE A 64 4.50 -0.40 -4.98
N VAL A 65 3.61 0.20 -5.79
CA VAL A 65 3.65 1.64 -6.09
C VAL A 65 2.44 2.37 -5.53
N GLY A 66 2.70 3.53 -4.94
CA GLY A 66 1.72 4.58 -4.64
C GLY A 66 2.30 5.95 -4.99
N GLY A 67 1.60 7.03 -4.64
CA GLY A 67 2.05 8.39 -4.95
C GLY A 67 0.90 9.35 -5.10
N ILE A 68 1.18 10.64 -4.98
CA ILE A 68 0.18 11.71 -5.08
C ILE A 68 0.33 12.44 -6.41
N GLY A 69 -0.78 12.71 -7.09
CA GLY A 69 -0.79 13.50 -8.31
C GLY A 69 -2.18 13.86 -8.81
N SER A 70 -2.33 15.03 -9.41
CA SER A 70 -3.66 15.59 -9.71
C SER A 70 -4.40 14.79 -10.80
N TYR A 71 -3.69 14.21 -11.76
CA TYR A 71 -4.26 13.34 -12.79
C TYR A 71 -4.48 11.91 -12.27
N PRO A 72 -5.59 11.20 -12.60
CA PRO A 72 -6.61 11.55 -13.57
C PRO A 72 -7.82 12.30 -13.01
N VAL A 73 -7.94 12.50 -11.69
CA VAL A 73 -9.20 12.96 -11.07
C VAL A 73 -9.38 14.47 -11.15
N LEU A 74 -8.35 15.24 -10.82
CA LEU A 74 -8.40 16.70 -10.75
C LEU A 74 -7.88 17.37 -12.01
N GLY A 75 -6.77 16.87 -12.57
CA GLY A 75 -6.19 17.27 -13.87
C GLY A 75 -5.84 18.77 -14.02
N ASN A 76 -4.55 19.09 -14.15
CA ASN A 76 -4.11 20.45 -14.45
C ASN A 76 -4.40 20.83 -15.93
N PRO A 77 -5.26 21.82 -16.23
CA PRO A 77 -5.52 22.26 -17.61
C PRO A 77 -4.30 22.93 -18.27
N HIS A 78 -3.29 23.27 -17.48
CA HIS A 78 -2.02 23.81 -17.96
C HIS A 78 -1.00 22.73 -18.36
N TYR A 79 -1.27 21.46 -18.05
CA TYR A 79 -0.36 20.37 -18.33
C TYR A 79 0.02 20.28 -19.82
N HIS A 80 1.32 20.13 -20.10
CA HIS A 80 1.91 20.13 -21.45
C HIS A 80 1.63 21.41 -22.27
N GLN A 81 1.24 22.51 -21.62
CA GLN A 81 1.07 23.81 -22.27
C GLN A 81 2.18 24.77 -21.85
N THR A 82 2.40 25.82 -22.64
CA THR A 82 3.39 26.87 -22.35
C THR A 82 3.08 27.68 -21.10
N HIS A 83 1.87 27.54 -20.56
CA HIS A 83 1.40 28.20 -19.36
C HIS A 83 1.38 27.30 -18.12
N ASP A 84 2.09 26.16 -18.13
CA ASP A 84 2.40 25.40 -16.92
C ASP A 84 3.53 26.11 -16.15
N LEU A 85 3.16 27.16 -15.41
CA LEU A 85 4.08 28.10 -14.79
C LEU A 85 3.96 28.06 -13.26
N LEU A 86 5.00 28.53 -12.58
CA LEU A 86 5.05 28.62 -11.12
C LEU A 86 3.86 29.39 -10.52
N ASP A 87 3.37 30.40 -11.23
CA ASP A 87 2.20 31.21 -10.81
C ASP A 87 0.92 30.39 -10.66
N THR A 88 0.84 29.20 -11.28
CA THR A 88 -0.30 28.27 -11.17
C THR A 88 -0.14 27.25 -10.04
N ILE A 89 0.98 27.29 -9.31
CA ILE A 89 1.29 26.35 -8.24
C ILE A 89 0.79 26.88 -6.90
N ASN A 90 -0.07 26.09 -6.25
CA ASN A 90 -0.46 26.30 -4.87
C ASN A 90 0.60 25.70 -3.93
N HIS A 91 1.44 26.57 -3.36
CA HIS A 91 2.51 26.15 -2.44
C HIS A 91 2.00 25.58 -1.11
N GLN A 92 0.78 25.91 -0.67
CA GLN A 92 0.18 25.27 0.50
C GLN A 92 -0.16 23.81 0.17
N LEU A 93 -0.72 23.54 -1.00
CA LEU A 93 -0.97 22.16 -1.45
C LEU A 93 0.33 21.35 -1.53
N VAL A 94 1.38 21.91 -2.14
CA VAL A 94 2.71 21.26 -2.17
C VAL A 94 3.19 20.92 -0.76
N THR A 95 2.97 21.82 0.21
CA THR A 95 3.34 21.59 1.61
C THR A 95 2.56 20.44 2.23
N GLU A 96 1.24 20.36 2.03
CA GLU A 96 0.42 19.27 2.58
C GLU A 96 0.74 17.91 1.93
N VAL A 97 1.03 17.89 0.63
CA VAL A 97 1.53 16.69 -0.06
C VAL A 97 2.90 16.27 0.48
N ALA A 98 3.80 17.22 0.74
CA ALA A 98 5.11 16.93 1.31
C ALA A 98 5.01 16.31 2.72
N ARG A 99 4.15 16.85 3.59
CA ARG A 99 3.89 16.28 4.93
C ARG A 99 3.33 14.87 4.85
N THR A 100 2.31 14.66 4.00
CA THR A 100 1.71 13.33 3.77
C THR A 100 2.74 12.33 3.28
N THR A 101 3.59 12.74 2.33
CA THR A 101 4.66 11.89 1.78
C THR A 101 5.70 11.56 2.83
N ALA A 102 6.15 12.53 3.62
CA ALA A 102 7.12 12.30 4.69
C ALA A 102 6.58 11.31 5.73
N ALA A 103 5.34 11.49 6.21
CA ALA A 103 4.71 10.56 7.14
C ALA A 103 4.55 9.15 6.56
N THR A 104 4.17 9.05 5.28
CA THR A 104 4.09 7.77 4.54
C THR A 104 5.45 7.07 4.53
N LEU A 105 6.51 7.79 4.11
CA LEU A 105 7.88 7.26 4.06
C LEU A 105 8.34 6.78 5.44
N MET A 106 8.03 7.53 6.50
CA MET A 106 8.40 7.14 7.86
C MET A 106 7.78 5.81 8.29
N LEU A 107 6.50 5.58 7.97
CA LEU A 107 5.87 4.30 8.26
C LEU A 107 6.46 3.18 7.39
N LEU A 108 6.57 3.39 6.08
CA LEU A 108 7.10 2.38 5.15
C LEU A 108 8.54 1.97 5.52
N ALA A 109 9.36 2.91 6.00
CA ALA A 109 10.73 2.64 6.43
C ALA A 109 10.82 1.96 7.80
N SER A 110 9.81 2.13 8.66
CA SER A 110 9.81 1.59 10.02
C SER A 110 9.10 0.24 10.14
N SER A 111 8.20 -0.07 9.20
CA SER A 111 7.43 -1.32 9.14
C SER A 111 8.06 -2.33 8.18
N PRO A 112 7.92 -3.64 8.44
CA PRO A 112 8.30 -4.67 7.47
C PRO A 112 7.62 -4.51 6.11
N SER A 113 8.31 -4.87 5.03
CA SER A 113 7.72 -4.89 3.68
C SER A 113 6.65 -5.97 3.53
N ARG A 114 5.78 -5.79 2.52
CA ARG A 114 4.89 -6.85 2.03
C ARG A 114 5.69 -8.12 1.73
N LEU A 115 5.19 -9.26 2.20
CA LEU A 115 5.85 -10.56 1.99
C LEU A 115 5.68 -11.04 0.54
N ALA A 116 6.69 -11.77 0.07
CA ALA A 116 6.70 -12.39 -1.25
C ALA A 116 6.38 -13.89 -1.18
N ASP A 117 6.01 -14.48 -2.32
CA ASP A 117 5.86 -15.92 -2.52
C ASP A 117 4.90 -16.62 -1.54
N LEU A 118 3.87 -15.92 -1.03
CA LEU A 118 2.84 -16.54 -0.23
C LEU A 118 2.04 -17.55 -1.07
N LYS A 119 2.00 -18.80 -0.63
CA LYS A 119 1.31 -19.89 -1.32
C LYS A 119 0.68 -20.90 -0.35
N VAL A 120 -0.32 -21.60 -0.86
CA VAL A 120 -0.90 -22.80 -0.22
C VAL A 120 -0.11 -24.01 -0.71
N GLU A 121 0.61 -24.66 0.21
CA GLU A 121 1.42 -25.84 -0.08
C GLU A 121 0.55 -27.10 -0.16
N SER A 122 -0.45 -27.19 0.71
CA SER A 122 -1.40 -28.30 0.73
C SER A 122 -2.72 -27.88 1.38
N TYR A 123 -3.80 -28.53 0.95
CA TYR A 123 -5.11 -28.38 1.57
C TYR A 123 -5.81 -29.75 1.61
N SER A 124 -6.24 -30.18 2.79
CA SER A 124 -6.97 -31.42 2.99
C SER A 124 -7.81 -31.35 4.25
N ALA A 125 -9.05 -31.86 4.18
CA ALA A 125 -9.96 -31.97 5.33
C ALA A 125 -10.06 -30.70 6.19
N GLY A 126 -10.19 -29.53 5.55
CA GLY A 126 -10.32 -28.23 6.24
C GLY A 126 -9.03 -27.73 6.88
N THR A 127 -7.88 -28.33 6.54
CA THR A 127 -6.56 -27.90 7.02
C THR A 127 -5.71 -27.44 5.84
N ALA A 128 -5.22 -26.21 5.90
CA ALA A 128 -4.33 -25.63 4.90
C ALA A 128 -2.92 -25.45 5.49
N THR A 129 -1.89 -25.89 4.77
CA THR A 129 -0.51 -25.51 5.06
C THR A 129 -0.09 -24.42 4.09
N VAL A 130 0.40 -23.31 4.62
CA VAL A 130 0.86 -22.16 3.85
C VAL A 130 2.32 -21.86 4.14
N SER A 131 3.01 -21.28 3.16
CA SER A 131 4.39 -20.81 3.28
C SER A 131 4.58 -19.50 2.51
N TRP A 132 5.62 -18.76 2.86
CA TRP A 132 6.01 -17.53 2.18
C TRP A 132 7.52 -17.35 2.26
N LYS A 133 8.06 -16.42 1.48
CA LYS A 133 9.45 -15.98 1.63
C LYS A 133 9.59 -15.10 2.87
N ALA A 134 10.56 -15.41 3.72
CA ALA A 134 10.84 -14.60 4.91
C ALA A 134 11.11 -13.13 4.57
N SER A 135 10.73 -12.22 5.46
CA SER A 135 10.95 -10.78 5.28
C SER A 135 12.46 -10.50 5.10
N PRO A 136 12.85 -9.61 4.17
CA PRO A 136 14.25 -9.26 3.99
C PRO A 136 14.82 -8.41 5.15
N GLU A 137 13.96 -7.73 5.92
CA GLU A 137 14.35 -6.86 7.02
C GLU A 137 14.91 -7.63 8.21
N LYS A 138 15.99 -7.10 8.80
CA LYS A 138 16.50 -7.59 10.09
C LYS A 138 15.54 -7.19 11.21
N GLY A 139 15.45 -8.03 12.24
CA GLY A 139 14.63 -7.74 13.43
C GLY A 139 13.15 -8.08 13.30
N VAL A 140 12.75 -8.82 12.26
CA VAL A 140 11.44 -9.49 12.23
C VAL A 140 11.40 -10.59 13.28
N THR A 141 10.41 -10.55 14.17
CA THR A 141 10.24 -11.48 15.30
C THR A 141 9.16 -12.52 15.05
N GLY A 142 8.31 -12.30 14.05
CA GLY A 142 7.30 -13.25 13.64
C GLY A 142 6.36 -12.68 12.59
N TYR A 143 5.25 -13.37 12.40
CA TYR A 143 4.26 -13.09 11.37
C TYR A 143 2.87 -13.21 11.96
N ILE A 144 1.96 -12.35 11.49
CA ILE A 144 0.53 -12.51 11.70
C ILE A 144 -0.03 -13.19 10.46
N VAL A 145 -0.73 -14.31 10.68
CA VAL A 145 -1.44 -15.05 9.64
C VAL A 145 -2.91 -14.96 9.95
N ALA A 146 -3.66 -14.39 9.02
CA ALA A 146 -5.08 -14.20 9.11
C ALA A 146 -5.80 -14.99 8.02
N TRP A 147 -7.00 -15.48 8.28
CA TRP A 147 -7.81 -16.15 7.26
C TRP A 147 -9.30 -15.99 7.50
N GLY A 148 -10.06 -16.02 6.39
CA GLY A 148 -11.51 -15.88 6.40
C GLY A 148 -12.10 -15.81 5.00
N PRO A 149 -13.41 -15.61 4.87
CA PRO A 149 -14.06 -15.38 3.58
C PRO A 149 -13.54 -14.09 2.92
N ALA A 150 -13.76 -13.91 1.62
CA ALA A 150 -13.21 -12.79 0.85
C ALA A 150 -13.66 -11.41 1.39
N GLU A 151 -14.86 -11.33 1.96
CA GLU A 151 -15.45 -10.13 2.54
C GLU A 151 -14.89 -9.82 3.93
N LYS A 152 -14.33 -10.83 4.61
CA LYS A 152 -13.67 -10.70 5.91
C LYS A 152 -12.44 -11.60 6.00
N PRO A 153 -11.36 -11.33 5.24
CA PRO A 153 -10.17 -12.18 5.17
C PRO A 153 -9.45 -12.34 6.50
N GLU A 154 -9.74 -11.45 7.45
CA GLU A 154 -9.08 -11.39 8.76
C GLU A 154 -9.97 -11.91 9.90
N ALA A 155 -11.00 -12.70 9.58
CA ALA A 155 -11.96 -13.23 10.55
C ALA A 155 -11.30 -14.09 11.64
N GLN A 156 -10.24 -14.82 11.30
CA GLN A 156 -9.40 -15.59 12.20
C GLN A 156 -7.96 -15.13 12.08
N GLN A 157 -7.20 -15.18 13.17
CA GLN A 157 -5.79 -14.79 13.19
C GLN A 157 -4.96 -15.68 14.11
N THR A 158 -3.69 -15.85 13.77
CA THR A 158 -2.67 -16.47 14.63
C THR A 158 -1.32 -15.79 14.41
N ARG A 159 -0.41 -15.97 15.37
CA ARG A 159 0.99 -15.53 15.26
C ARG A 159 1.90 -16.73 15.15
N VAL A 160 2.86 -16.65 14.23
CA VAL A 160 3.89 -17.68 14.03
C VAL A 160 5.27 -17.06 13.93
N ALA A 161 6.30 -17.77 14.39
CA ALA A 161 7.68 -17.28 14.33
C ALA A 161 8.37 -17.64 13.00
N LYS A 162 7.93 -18.71 12.34
CA LYS A 162 8.52 -19.23 11.09
C LYS A 162 7.69 -18.78 9.88
N PRO A 163 8.28 -18.73 8.67
CA PRO A 163 7.58 -18.31 7.46
C PRO A 163 6.65 -19.41 6.88
N THR A 164 5.90 -20.06 7.76
CA THR A 164 4.93 -21.11 7.46
C THR A 164 3.89 -21.20 8.57
N ALA A 165 2.68 -21.61 8.22
CA ALA A 165 1.62 -21.87 9.17
C ALA A 165 0.74 -23.04 8.72
N THR A 166 0.22 -23.79 9.69
CA THR A 166 -0.85 -24.75 9.49
C THR A 166 -2.13 -24.16 10.07
N LEU A 167 -3.12 -23.99 9.21
CA LEU A 167 -4.40 -23.36 9.51
C LEU A 167 -5.48 -24.44 9.52
N THR A 168 -6.30 -24.48 10.56
CA THR A 168 -7.41 -25.44 10.68
C THR A 168 -8.75 -24.74 10.51
N ARG A 169 -9.78 -25.52 10.16
CA ARG A 169 -11.14 -24.99 9.90
C ARG A 169 -11.15 -23.92 8.80
N VAL A 170 -10.36 -24.17 7.75
CA VAL A 170 -10.29 -23.34 6.55
C VAL A 170 -11.25 -23.92 5.52
N ALA A 171 -12.08 -23.08 4.92
CA ALA A 171 -12.96 -23.47 3.82
C ALA A 171 -12.32 -23.13 2.45
N PRO A 172 -12.64 -23.87 1.37
CA PRO A 172 -12.30 -23.45 0.02
C PRO A 172 -12.85 -22.04 -0.27
N GLY A 173 -12.10 -21.24 -1.01
CA GLY A 173 -12.40 -19.82 -1.25
C GLY A 173 -11.97 -18.88 -0.11
N SER A 174 -11.48 -19.40 1.03
CA SER A 174 -10.92 -18.54 2.08
C SER A 174 -9.68 -17.82 1.58
N VAL A 175 -9.56 -16.54 1.94
CA VAL A 175 -8.37 -15.72 1.72
C VAL A 175 -7.46 -15.86 2.94
N VAL A 176 -6.23 -16.31 2.73
CA VAL A 176 -5.17 -16.27 3.73
C VAL A 176 -4.34 -15.01 3.50
N SER A 177 -4.17 -14.22 4.57
CA SER A 177 -3.42 -12.97 4.56
C SER A 177 -2.25 -13.05 5.54
N VAL A 178 -1.05 -12.62 5.15
CA VAL A 178 0.14 -12.65 6.01
C VAL A 178 0.88 -11.31 5.99
N LYS A 179 1.33 -10.86 7.17
CA LYS A 179 2.26 -9.74 7.33
C LYS A 179 3.30 -10.03 8.40
N ALA A 180 4.50 -9.49 8.23
CA ALA A 180 5.58 -9.59 9.20
C ALA A 180 5.37 -8.60 10.36
N VAL A 181 6.02 -8.90 11.49
CA VAL A 181 6.05 -8.04 12.68
C VAL A 181 7.49 -7.89 13.15
N ASN A 182 7.94 -6.67 13.39
CA ASN A 182 9.29 -6.40 13.87
C ASN A 182 9.40 -6.41 15.40
N ALA A 183 10.63 -6.30 15.91
CA ALA A 183 10.93 -6.28 17.34
C ALA A 183 10.32 -5.09 18.10
N LYS A 184 9.90 -4.03 17.40
CA LYS A 184 9.16 -2.89 17.99
C LYS A 184 7.65 -3.12 18.02
N GLY A 185 7.18 -4.27 17.55
CA GLY A 185 5.76 -4.59 17.44
C GLY A 185 5.08 -3.97 16.22
N LEU A 186 5.81 -3.30 15.32
CA LEU A 186 5.23 -2.74 14.11
C LEU A 186 4.94 -3.85 13.09
N GLU A 187 3.74 -3.79 12.55
CA GLU A 187 3.24 -4.72 11.54
C GLU A 187 3.58 -4.21 10.13
N GLY A 188 3.69 -5.13 9.18
CA GLY A 188 3.92 -4.78 7.79
C GLY A 188 2.79 -3.90 7.23
N TRP A 189 3.17 -2.98 6.34
CA TRP A 189 2.26 -1.97 5.79
C TRP A 189 1.27 -2.50 4.72
N ASP A 190 1.45 -3.74 4.26
CA ASP A 190 0.51 -4.43 3.38
C ASP A 190 0.48 -5.94 3.69
N TRP A 191 -0.65 -6.55 3.38
CA TRP A 191 -0.88 -7.98 3.50
C TRP A 191 -0.51 -8.70 2.19
N ALA A 192 0.35 -9.71 2.28
CA ALA A 192 0.41 -10.74 1.23
C ALA A 192 -0.86 -11.59 1.31
N ARG A 193 -1.48 -11.93 0.17
CA ARG A 193 -2.74 -12.69 0.13
C ARG A 193 -2.70 -13.85 -0.85
N VAL A 194 -3.34 -14.96 -0.49
CA VAL A 194 -3.57 -16.12 -1.36
C VAL A 194 -4.95 -16.72 -1.09
N VAL A 195 -5.60 -17.28 -2.12
CA VAL A 195 -6.89 -17.97 -1.98
C VAL A 195 -6.65 -19.47 -1.86
N VAL A 196 -7.28 -20.10 -0.88
CA VAL A 196 -7.32 -21.57 -0.76
C VAL A 196 -8.30 -22.11 -1.78
N LYS A 197 -7.82 -22.97 -2.68
CA LYS A 197 -8.63 -23.61 -3.72
C LYS A 197 -9.31 -24.87 -3.20
#